data_AF-A0A6B2UM29-F1
#
_entry.id   AF-A0A6B2UM29-F1
#
_cell.length_a   1.000
_cell.length_b   1.000
_cell.length_c   1.000
_cell.angle_alpha   90.00
_cell.angle_beta   90.00
_cell.angle_gamma   90.00
#
_symmetry.space_group_name_H-M   'P 1'
#
loop_
_entity.id
_entity.type
_entity.pdbx_description
1 polymer ?
#
loop_
_entity_poly.entity_id
_entity_poly.type
_entity_poly.pdbx_seq_one_letter_code
_entity_poly.pdbx_strand_id
1 'polypeptide(L)'
;MRTVITELLAHILTGRPAQGQRPRAESGFAPRPEAARALHESLLAQEDLGVFVARAVARGELPGTPEATPFLPQLFFAGCFTRPLFENAYADEEYIVEFIDSVILPVLKYRP
;
A
#
# COMPACT_ATOMS: atom_id res chain seq x y z
N MET A 1 -0.53 5.22 -17.44
CA MET A 1 0.26 4.88 -16.22
C MET A 1 0.51 6.07 -15.30
N ARG A 2 1.09 7.20 -15.76
CA ARG A 2 1.40 8.38 -14.91
C ARG A 2 0.19 8.92 -14.10
N THR A 3 -1.01 8.84 -14.66
CA THR A 3 -2.26 9.31 -14.01
C THR A 3 -2.70 8.45 -12.82
N VAL A 4 -2.44 7.15 -12.83
CA VAL A 4 -2.83 6.24 -11.73
C VAL A 4 -1.95 6.46 -10.50
N ILE A 5 -0.67 6.74 -10.73
CA ILE A 5 0.32 7.02 -9.67
C ILE A 5 -0.06 8.31 -8.93
N THR A 6 -0.50 9.35 -9.65
CA THR A 6 -0.93 10.62 -9.04
C THR A 6 -2.22 10.47 -8.21
N GLU A 7 -3.19 9.68 -8.66
CA GLU A 7 -4.43 9.41 -7.89
C GLU A 7 -4.14 8.63 -6.61
N LEU A 8 -3.25 7.63 -6.68
CA LEU A 8 -2.84 6.82 -5.54
C LEU A 8 -2.09 7.66 -4.49
N LEU A 9 -1.14 8.50 -4.94
CA LEU A 9 -0.38 9.40 -4.06
C LEU A 9 -1.28 10.43 -3.35
N ALA A 10 -2.27 11.00 -4.07
CA ALA A 10 -3.22 11.94 -3.48
C ALA A 10 -4.12 11.31 -2.40
N HIS A 11 -4.51 10.04 -2.58
CA HIS A 11 -5.32 9.30 -1.60
C HIS A 11 -4.54 9.02 -0.30
N ILE A 12 -3.24 8.73 -0.42
CA ILE A 12 -2.37 8.39 0.72
C ILE A 12 -1.95 9.63 1.51
N LEU A 13 -1.57 10.70 0.82
CA LEU A 13 -1.04 11.92 1.45
C LEU A 13 -2.11 12.77 2.16
N THR A 14 -3.40 12.55 1.86
CA THR A 14 -4.51 13.26 2.52
C THR A 14 -4.93 12.64 3.87
N GLY A 15 -4.39 11.46 4.23
CA GLY A 15 -4.52 10.84 5.55
C GLY A 15 -3.70 11.56 6.62
N ARG A 16 -4.23 12.67 7.16
CA ARG A 16 -3.64 13.45 8.26
C ARG A 16 -3.23 12.55 9.45
N PRO A 17 -1.98 12.61 9.96
CA PRO A 17 -1.61 11.86 11.14
C PRO A 17 -2.31 12.45 12.38
N ALA A 18 -2.92 11.57 13.19
CA ALA A 18 -3.39 11.93 14.52
C ALA A 18 -2.19 12.36 15.37
N GLN A 19 -2.07 13.66 15.56
CA GLN A 19 -0.99 14.26 16.32
C GLN A 19 -1.18 13.94 17.81
N GLY A 20 -0.30 13.08 18.35
CA GLY A 20 -0.09 12.97 19.79
C GLY A 20 -0.48 11.65 20.46
N GLN A 21 0.22 10.56 20.14
CA GLN A 21 0.41 9.50 21.14
C GLN A 21 1.69 8.72 20.83
N ARG A 22 2.70 8.82 21.69
CA ARG A 22 3.84 7.87 21.69
C ARG A 22 3.33 6.55 22.26
N PRO A 23 3.34 5.42 21.52
CA PRO A 23 2.97 4.14 22.10
C PRO A 23 4.12 3.63 22.97
N ARG A 24 3.76 3.35 24.23
CA ARG A 24 4.60 2.69 25.24
C ARG A 24 4.87 1.27 24.76
N ALA A 25 6.15 0.86 24.78
CA ALA A 25 6.58 -0.48 24.41
C ALA A 25 5.89 -1.53 25.30
N GLU A 26 5.00 -2.32 24.71
CA GLU A 26 4.47 -3.54 25.31
C GLU A 26 4.91 -4.72 24.44
N SER A 27 5.69 -5.59 25.07
CA SER A 27 6.32 -6.77 24.49
C SER A 27 5.29 -7.82 24.12
N GLY A 28 5.02 -7.93 22.82
CA GLY A 28 4.21 -9.00 22.23
C GLY A 28 4.03 -8.73 20.74
N PHE A 29 4.73 -9.46 19.88
CA PHE A 29 4.74 -9.25 18.42
C PHE A 29 3.40 -9.62 17.73
N ALA A 30 2.39 -10.05 18.48
CA ALA A 30 1.04 -10.22 17.97
C ALA A 30 0.18 -9.02 18.41
N PRO A 31 -0.37 -8.22 17.47
CA PRO A 31 -1.35 -7.20 17.85
C PRO A 31 -2.53 -7.90 18.55
N ARG A 32 -2.95 -7.35 19.70
CA ARG A 32 -4.16 -7.81 20.37
C ARG A 32 -5.33 -7.79 19.38
N PRO A 33 -6.26 -8.76 19.38
CA PRO A 33 -7.26 -8.93 18.32
C PRO A 33 -8.11 -7.66 18.09
N GLU A 34 -8.36 -6.89 19.13
CA GLU A 34 -9.01 -5.57 19.05
C GLU A 34 -8.16 -4.50 18.35
N ALA A 35 -6.83 -4.51 18.54
CA ALA A 35 -5.90 -3.60 17.86
C ALA A 35 -5.69 -4.01 16.40
N ALA A 36 -5.60 -5.32 16.12
CA ALA A 36 -5.58 -5.84 14.76
C ALA A 36 -6.86 -5.47 14.00
N ARG A 37 -8.02 -5.55 14.67
CA ARG A 37 -9.31 -5.17 14.11
C ARG A 37 -9.45 -3.67 13.89
N ALA A 38 -9.04 -2.84 14.84
CA ALA A 38 -9.06 -1.38 14.68
C ALA A 38 -8.11 -0.92 13.55
N LEU A 39 -6.92 -1.54 13.45
CA LEU A 39 -6.00 -1.32 12.33
C LEU A 39 -6.61 -1.78 11.01
N HIS A 40 -7.24 -2.95 10.99
CA HIS A 40 -7.93 -3.48 9.82
C HIS A 40 -9.09 -2.57 9.37
N GLU A 41 -9.95 -2.12 10.29
CA GLU A 41 -11.05 -1.19 9.98
C GLU A 41 -10.52 0.17 9.47
N SER A 42 -9.41 0.68 10.03
CA SER A 42 -8.76 1.91 9.55
C SER A 42 -8.08 1.77 8.19
N LEU A 43 -7.54 0.58 7.87
CA LEU A 43 -6.90 0.29 6.57
C LEU A 43 -7.93 -0.08 5.49
N LEU A 44 -9.05 -0.71 5.87
CA LEU A 44 -10.16 -1.03 4.97
C LEU A 44 -10.92 0.20 4.47
N ALA A 45 -10.76 1.36 5.11
CA ALA A 45 -11.30 2.62 4.63
C ALA A 45 -10.58 3.15 3.37
N GLN A 46 -9.47 2.51 2.97
CA GLN A 46 -8.78 2.78 1.71
C GLN A 46 -9.51 2.06 0.56
N GLU A 47 -9.59 2.70 -0.60
CA GLU A 47 -10.24 2.11 -1.79
C GLU A 47 -9.64 0.74 -2.13
N ASP A 48 -10.49 -0.19 -2.61
CA ASP A 48 -10.05 -1.49 -3.11
C ASP A 48 -9.03 -1.29 -4.25
N LEU A 49 -7.76 -1.60 -3.98
CA LEU A 49 -6.69 -1.46 -4.95
C LEU A 49 -6.95 -2.28 -6.24
N GLY A 50 -7.80 -3.30 -6.17
CA GLY A 50 -8.29 -4.06 -7.31
C GLY A 50 -9.05 -3.21 -8.34
N VAL A 51 -9.68 -2.11 -7.92
CA VAL A 51 -10.36 -1.17 -8.84
C VAL A 51 -9.36 -0.51 -9.78
N PHE A 52 -8.17 -0.15 -9.30
CA PHE A 52 -7.12 0.42 -10.15
C PHE A 52 -6.61 -0.60 -11.18
N VAL A 53 -6.48 -1.87 -10.77
CA VAL A 53 -6.15 -2.96 -11.69
C VAL A 53 -7.24 -3.14 -12.74
N ALA A 54 -8.51 -3.18 -12.33
CA ALA A 54 -9.63 -3.30 -13.25
C ALA A 54 -9.67 -2.15 -14.27
N ARG A 55 -9.40 -0.90 -13.83
CA ARG A 55 -9.26 0.25 -14.71
C ARG A 55 -8.08 0.11 -15.68
N ALA A 56 -6.93 -0.39 -15.22
CA ALA A 56 -5.76 -0.61 -16.07
C ALA A 56 -6.02 -1.69 -17.14
N VAL A 57 -6.72 -2.77 -16.78
CA VAL A 57 -7.17 -3.79 -17.74
C VAL A 57 -8.15 -3.19 -18.74
N ALA A 58 -9.15 -2.42 -18.28
CA ALA A 58 -10.12 -1.78 -19.16
C ALA A 58 -9.49 -0.79 -20.16
N ARG A 59 -8.38 -0.14 -19.78
CA ARG A 59 -7.58 0.72 -20.66
C ARG A 59 -6.60 -0.03 -21.57
N GLY A 60 -6.48 -1.35 -21.43
CA GLY A 60 -5.49 -2.16 -22.16
C GLY A 60 -4.05 -1.97 -21.69
N GLU A 61 -3.83 -1.34 -20.52
CA GLU A 61 -2.50 -1.19 -19.91
C GLU A 61 -1.98 -2.50 -19.31
N LEU A 62 -2.91 -3.39 -18.94
CA LEU A 62 -2.64 -4.76 -18.51
C LEU A 62 -3.43 -5.73 -19.40
N PRO A 63 -2.87 -6.89 -19.74
CA PRO A 63 -3.50 -7.82 -20.68
C PRO A 63 -4.62 -8.68 -20.05
N GLY A 64 -4.94 -8.44 -18.77
CA GLY A 64 -5.91 -9.15 -17.94
C GLY A 64 -5.64 -8.88 -16.47
N THR A 65 -6.50 -9.35 -15.57
CA THR A 65 -6.29 -9.23 -14.11
C THR A 65 -5.11 -10.11 -13.69
N PRO A 66 -3.99 -9.54 -13.20
CA PRO A 66 -2.83 -10.34 -12.80
C PRO A 66 -3.14 -11.16 -11.54
N GLU A 67 -2.53 -12.34 -11.42
CA GLU A 67 -2.70 -13.21 -10.24
C GLU A 67 -2.24 -12.55 -8.94
N ALA A 68 -1.34 -11.57 -9.04
CA ALA A 68 -0.85 -10.80 -7.91
C ALA A 68 -1.87 -9.79 -7.33
N THR A 69 -2.99 -9.52 -8.04
CA THR A 69 -3.99 -8.52 -7.65
C THR A 69 -4.48 -8.66 -6.20
N PRO A 70 -4.82 -9.86 -5.69
CA PRO A 70 -5.29 -10.04 -4.32
C PRO A 70 -4.25 -9.70 -3.24
N PHE A 71 -2.97 -9.63 -3.61
CA PHE A 71 -1.85 -9.34 -2.70
C PHE A 71 -1.41 -7.88 -2.72
N LEU A 72 -2.00 -7.04 -3.60
CA LEU A 72 -1.63 -5.64 -3.73
C LEU A 72 -1.78 -4.84 -2.42
N PRO A 73 -2.87 -4.96 -1.64
CA PRO A 73 -2.97 -4.23 -0.36
C PRO A 73 -1.84 -4.57 0.61
N GLN A 74 -1.44 -5.84 0.68
CA GLN A 74 -0.37 -6.32 1.55
C GLN A 74 0.99 -5.81 1.06
N LEU A 75 1.26 -5.85 -0.24
CA LEU A 75 2.49 -5.31 -0.83
C LEU A 75 2.60 -3.80 -0.63
N PHE A 76 1.49 -3.09 -0.82
CA PHE A 76 1.45 -1.65 -0.64
C PHE A 76 1.67 -1.24 0.83
N PHE A 77 1.01 -1.95 1.75
CA PHE A 77 1.24 -1.80 3.18
C PHE A 77 2.70 -2.10 3.55
N ALA A 78 3.28 -3.18 3.02
CA ALA A 78 4.67 -3.51 3.27
C ALA A 78 5.61 -2.38 2.82
N GLY A 79 5.42 -1.84 1.61
CA GLY A 79 6.19 -0.71 1.10
C GLY A 79 6.11 0.52 2.02
N CYS A 80 4.92 0.89 2.47
CA CYS A 80 4.73 2.11 3.28
C CYS A 80 5.21 1.98 4.73
N PHE A 81 5.04 0.81 5.36
CA PHE A 81 5.16 0.67 6.81
C PHE A 81 6.40 -0.08 7.28
N THR A 82 7.09 -0.82 6.41
CA THR A 82 8.27 -1.59 6.82
C THR A 82 9.57 -0.79 6.77
N ARG A 83 9.63 0.28 5.96
CA ARG A 83 10.84 1.11 5.79
C ARG A 83 11.41 1.66 7.12
N PRO A 84 10.61 2.16 8.08
CA PRO A 84 11.14 2.62 9.36
C PRO A 84 11.84 1.50 10.17
N LEU A 85 11.42 0.24 9.98
CA LEU A 85 12.00 -0.90 10.68
C LEU A 85 13.38 -1.29 10.11
N PHE A 86 13.59 -1.09 8.81
CA PHE A 86 14.82 -1.51 8.13
C PHE A 86 15.80 -0.35 7.88
N GLU A 87 15.29 0.85 7.60
CA GLU A 87 16.07 2.00 7.13
C GLU A 87 15.97 3.22 8.05
N ASN A 88 15.20 3.14 9.14
CA ASN A 88 14.95 4.26 10.06
C ASN A 88 14.44 5.54 9.34
N ALA A 89 13.72 5.35 8.23
CA ALA A 89 13.11 6.41 7.42
C ALA A 89 11.66 6.04 7.08
N TYR A 90 10.77 7.03 7.07
CA TYR A 90 9.40 6.82 6.60
C TYR A 90 9.36 6.79 5.06
N ALA A 91 8.32 6.16 4.50
CA ALA A 91 8.08 6.20 3.08
C ALA A 91 7.69 7.64 2.67
N ASP A 92 8.56 8.28 1.88
CA ASP A 92 8.30 9.56 1.22
C ASP A 92 7.76 9.32 -0.21
N GLU A 93 7.38 10.39 -0.91
CA GLU A 93 6.84 10.29 -2.26
C GLU A 93 7.80 9.62 -3.24
N GLU A 94 9.09 9.99 -3.19
CA GLU A 94 10.13 9.47 -4.08
C GLU A 94 10.28 7.96 -3.90
N TYR A 95 10.36 7.50 -2.65
CA TYR A 95 10.41 6.09 -2.31
C TYR A 95 9.15 5.34 -2.76
N ILE A 96 7.95 5.90 -2.57
CA ILE A 96 6.70 5.24 -2.98
C ILE A 96 6.66 5.08 -4.50
N VAL A 97 7.07 6.10 -5.25
CA VAL A 97 7.16 6.03 -6.72
C VAL A 97 8.15 4.95 -7.14
N GLU A 98 9.35 4.93 -6.56
CA GLU A 98 10.37 3.93 -6.87
C GLU A 98 9.91 2.51 -6.52
N PHE A 99 9.21 2.32 -5.40
CA PHE A 99 8.65 1.05 -4.99
C PHE A 99 7.58 0.56 -5.97
N ILE A 100 6.71 1.45 -6.45
CA ILE A 100 5.71 1.12 -7.46
C ILE A 100 6.38 0.68 -8.76
N ASP A 101 7.36 1.44 -9.24
CA ASP A 101 8.05 1.19 -10.51
C ASP A 101 8.92 -0.07 -10.47
N SER A 102 9.58 -0.33 -9.34
CA SER A 102 10.55 -1.42 -9.21
C SER A 102 9.95 -2.74 -8.74
N VAL A 103 8.81 -2.70 -8.03
CA VAL A 103 8.21 -3.90 -7.41
C VAL A 103 6.81 -4.14 -7.92
N ILE A 104 5.90 -3.18 -7.71
CA ILE A 104 4.46 -3.40 -7.97
C ILE A 104 4.19 -3.61 -9.47
N LEU A 105 4.69 -2.72 -10.32
CA LEU A 105 4.41 -2.77 -11.75
C LEU A 105 5.01 -3.99 -12.45
N PRO A 106 6.26 -4.40 -12.19
CA PRO A 106 6.81 -5.65 -12.72
C PRO A 106 5.98 -6.86 -12.32
N VAL A 107 5.56 -6.95 -11.05
CA VAL A 107 4.74 -8.06 -10.54
C VAL A 107 3.38 -8.12 -11.25
N LEU A 108 2.76 -6.98 -11.54
CA LEU A 108 1.48 -6.94 -12.27
C LEU A 108 1.61 -7.27 -13.77
N LYS A 109 2.79 -7.07 -14.35
CA LYS A 109 3.05 -7.41 -15.75
C LYS A 109 3.59 -8.83 -15.92
N TYR A 110 4.02 -9.47 -14.83
CA TYR A 110 4.55 -10.82 -14.87
C TYR A 110 3.48 -11.81 -15.36
N ARG A 111 3.88 -12.63 -16.32
CA ARG A 111 3.15 -13.84 -16.74
C ARG A 111 4.13 -15.01 -16.64
N PRO A 112 3.78 -16.08 -15.90
CA PRO A 112 4.59 -17.29 -15.87
C PRO A 112 4.63 -17.99 -17.24
#